data_AF-A0A7C4UEB7-F1
#
_entry.id   AF-A0A7C4UEB7-F1
#
_cell.length_a   1.000
_cell.length_b   1.000
_cell.length_c   1.000
_cell.angle_alpha   90.00
_cell.angle_beta   90.00
_cell.angle_gamma   90.00
#
_symmetry.space_group_name_H-M   'P 1'
#
loop_
_entity.id
_entity.type
_entity.pdbx_description
1 polymer ?
#
loop_
_entity_poly.entity_id
_entity_poly.type
_entity_poly.pdbx_seq_one_letter_code
_entity_poly.pdbx_strand_id
1 'polypeptide(L)'
;MPLRDHFHPPLADLASWEELHGLWPGVMAMRLNSILPPQYRSGVRVHLGSIIEVDVATFELDSEVPTPPEYEVLVYDMKHTRRLVAAVELVSPGNKDRAESRDAFVSKCHALLQQDVCVAIVDPVTERAGNLYVELAERIGADSPKVGAGSIYAVSCRGRVVHGRWRVESWPHDLVIGSQLPTLPLWLNETECVPLELEATYDESCRGLRLE
;
A
#
# COMPACT_ATOMS: atom_id res chain seq x y z
N MET A 1 -9.80 3.51 16.68
CA MET A 1 -8.68 4.03 17.49
C MET A 1 -7.85 4.98 16.63
N PRO A 2 -7.34 6.10 17.19
CA PRO A 2 -6.46 7.00 16.44
C PRO A 2 -5.14 6.31 16.08
N LEU A 3 -4.48 6.77 15.01
CA LEU A 3 -3.17 6.29 14.58
C LEU A 3 -2.13 6.49 15.68
N ARG A 4 -1.43 5.43 16.07
CA ARG A 4 -0.33 5.43 17.04
C ARG A 4 1.02 5.37 16.34
N ASP A 5 2.05 5.83 17.04
CA ASP A 5 3.43 5.69 16.58
C ASP A 5 3.96 4.31 16.97
N HIS A 6 4.06 3.41 15.99
CA HIS A 6 4.50 2.02 16.17
C HIS A 6 6.03 1.85 16.18
N PHE A 7 6.78 2.94 15.99
CA PHE A 7 8.24 2.89 15.88
C PHE A 7 8.97 3.51 17.08
N HIS A 8 8.22 4.05 18.05
CA HIS A 8 8.77 4.64 19.27
C HIS A 8 8.06 4.11 20.53
N PRO A 9 8.72 4.13 21.71
CA PRO A 9 8.09 3.79 22.98
C PRO A 9 6.84 4.65 23.29
N PRO A 10 5.83 4.08 23.98
CA PRO A 10 5.85 2.77 24.62
C PRO A 10 5.46 1.62 23.68
N LEU A 11 4.99 1.90 22.46
CA LEU A 11 4.37 0.88 21.63
C LEU A 11 5.41 -0.07 21.00
N ALA A 12 6.55 0.48 20.58
CA ALA A 12 7.67 -0.31 20.08
C ALA A 12 8.27 -1.27 21.13
N ASP A 13 8.07 -1.01 22.42
CA ASP A 13 8.48 -1.92 23.51
C ASP A 13 7.44 -3.03 23.76
N LEU A 14 6.19 -2.83 23.34
CA LEU A 14 5.06 -3.73 23.58
C LEU A 14 4.92 -4.79 22.49
N ALA A 15 5.05 -4.39 21.23
CA ALA A 15 4.92 -5.28 20.07
C ALA A 15 5.81 -4.80 18.92
N SER A 16 6.27 -5.74 18.11
CA SER A 16 7.10 -5.40 16.96
C SER A 16 6.25 -4.83 15.81
N TRP A 17 6.87 -4.02 14.95
CA TRP A 17 6.23 -3.51 13.74
C TRP A 17 5.70 -4.65 12.85
N GLU A 18 6.44 -5.77 12.78
CA GLU A 18 6.10 -6.94 11.97
C GLU A 18 4.79 -7.60 12.41
N GLU A 19 4.42 -7.53 13.70
CA GLU A 19 3.14 -8.06 14.18
C GLU A 19 1.96 -7.29 13.58
N LEU A 20 2.05 -5.95 13.57
CA LEU A 20 1.05 -5.10 12.93
C LEU A 20 1.09 -5.24 11.41
N HIS A 21 2.28 -5.18 10.82
CA HIS A 21 2.48 -5.24 9.36
C HIS A 21 2.05 -6.58 8.78
N GLY A 22 2.12 -7.67 9.54
CA GLY A 22 1.59 -8.98 9.15
C GLY A 22 0.07 -9.12 9.34
N LEU A 23 -0.51 -8.54 10.40
CA LEU A 23 -1.95 -8.67 10.67
C LEU A 23 -2.81 -7.69 9.87
N TRP A 24 -2.41 -6.42 9.80
CA TRP A 24 -3.26 -5.34 9.29
C TRP A 24 -3.67 -5.53 7.81
N PRO A 25 -2.79 -5.96 6.89
CA PRO A 25 -3.18 -6.34 5.54
C PRO A 25 -4.21 -7.50 5.51
N GLY A 26 -4.09 -8.47 6.42
CA GLY A 26 -5.06 -9.55 6.57
C GLY A 26 -6.45 -9.04 6.95
N VAL A 27 -6.52 -8.13 7.93
CA VAL A 27 -7.77 -7.48 8.35
C VAL A 27 -8.36 -6.63 7.23
N MET A 28 -7.54 -5.88 6.49
CA MET A 28 -7.98 -5.15 5.30
C MET A 28 -8.60 -6.09 4.25
N ALA A 29 -7.93 -7.21 3.93
CA ALA A 29 -8.45 -8.18 2.97
C ALA A 29 -9.77 -8.81 3.43
N MET A 30 -9.91 -9.13 4.72
CA MET A 30 -11.15 -9.62 5.30
C MET A 30 -12.27 -8.59 5.18
N ARG A 31 -11.98 -7.33 5.53
CA ARG A 31 -12.95 -6.24 5.45
C ARG A 31 -13.40 -5.99 4.01
N LEU A 32 -12.46 -5.95 3.06
CA LEU A 32 -12.76 -5.84 1.63
C LEU A 32 -13.67 -6.98 1.16
N ASN A 33 -13.35 -8.23 1.50
CA ASN A 33 -14.21 -9.37 1.12
C ASN A 33 -15.64 -9.30 1.70
N SER A 34 -15.88 -8.51 2.75
CA SER A 34 -17.23 -8.30 3.30
C SER A 34 -18.08 -7.27 2.53
N ILE A 35 -17.44 -6.41 1.73
CA ILE A 35 -18.10 -5.30 1.01
C ILE A 35 -17.90 -5.35 -0.52
N LEU A 36 -16.96 -6.16 -1.01
CA LEU A 36 -16.70 -6.32 -2.43
C LEU A 36 -17.91 -6.95 -3.13
N PRO A 37 -18.25 -6.50 -4.35
CA PRO A 37 -19.22 -7.20 -5.18
C PRO A 37 -18.81 -8.66 -5.42
N PRO A 38 -19.75 -9.61 -5.59
CA PRO A 38 -19.44 -11.05 -5.62
C PRO A 38 -18.46 -11.51 -6.69
N GLN A 39 -18.28 -10.73 -7.76
CA GLN A 39 -17.30 -11.01 -8.81
C GLN A 39 -15.86 -10.70 -8.41
N TYR A 40 -15.65 -9.95 -7.33
CA TYR A 40 -14.33 -9.57 -6.85
C TYR A 40 -13.94 -10.37 -5.61
N ARG A 41 -12.64 -10.60 -5.44
CA ARG A 41 -12.10 -11.25 -4.25
C ARG A 41 -10.81 -10.59 -3.82
N SER A 42 -10.69 -10.31 -2.53
CA SER A 42 -9.45 -9.83 -1.93
C SER A 42 -8.63 -10.98 -1.32
N GLY A 43 -7.31 -10.88 -1.39
CA GLY A 43 -6.37 -11.77 -0.70
C GLY A 43 -5.08 -11.04 -0.36
N VAL A 44 -4.28 -11.63 0.54
CA VAL A 44 -2.95 -11.13 0.88
C VAL A 44 -1.91 -11.94 0.13
N ARG A 45 -0.99 -11.28 -0.56
CA ARG A 45 0.24 -11.87 -1.09
C ARG A 45 1.40 -11.52 -0.18
N VAL A 46 2.29 -12.49 0.04
CA VAL A 46 3.49 -12.33 0.87
C VAL A 46 4.70 -12.55 -0.02
N HIS A 47 5.56 -11.53 -0.14
CA HIS A 47 6.87 -11.69 -0.74
C HIS A 47 7.88 -11.94 0.37
N LEU A 48 8.34 -13.19 0.47
CA LEU A 48 9.58 -13.49 1.18
C LEU A 48 10.72 -13.07 0.25
N GLY A 49 11.75 -12.42 0.78
CA GLY A 49 12.86 -11.81 0.04
C GLY A 49 13.28 -12.40 -1.32
N SER A 50 13.74 -11.50 -2.20
CA SER A 50 14.27 -11.74 -3.56
C SER A 50 13.42 -12.58 -4.50
N ILE A 51 12.12 -12.31 -4.58
CA ILE A 51 11.37 -12.54 -5.82
C ILE A 51 10.89 -11.19 -6.33
N ILE A 52 11.73 -10.55 -7.12
CA ILE A 52 11.27 -9.53 -8.06
C ILE A 52 10.45 -10.29 -9.11
N GLU A 53 9.11 -10.28 -8.98
CA GLU A 53 8.24 -10.66 -10.09
C GLU A 53 8.27 -9.53 -11.12
N VAL A 54 9.32 -9.53 -11.95
CA VAL A 54 9.32 -8.87 -13.25
C VAL A 54 9.20 -9.99 -14.28
N ASP A 55 8.05 -10.04 -14.96
CA ASP A 55 7.95 -10.77 -16.21
C ASP A 55 9.06 -10.24 -17.14
N VAL A 56 9.92 -11.15 -17.61
CA VAL A 56 11.19 -10.97 -18.36
C VAL A 56 12.45 -11.13 -17.49
N ALA A 57 12.96 -12.37 -17.49
CA ALA A 57 14.34 -12.81 -17.28
C ALA A 57 15.13 -12.10 -16.14
N THR A 58 14.92 -12.54 -14.90
CA THR A 58 15.79 -12.16 -13.76
C THR A 58 16.80 -13.27 -13.47
N PHE A 59 18.07 -12.89 -13.33
CA PHE A 59 19.14 -13.76 -12.82
C PHE A 59 19.17 -13.70 -11.29
N GLU A 60 19.27 -14.87 -10.65
CA GLU A 60 19.40 -15.02 -9.19
C GLU A 60 20.74 -14.44 -8.72
N LEU A 61 20.69 -13.55 -7.72
CA LEU A 61 21.85 -13.15 -6.92
C LEU A 61 21.50 -13.42 -5.46
N ASP A 62 22.24 -14.35 -4.85
CA ASP A 62 22.12 -14.68 -3.43
C ASP A 62 22.35 -13.42 -2.58
N SER A 63 21.35 -13.09 -1.75
CA SER A 63 21.43 -12.09 -0.70
C SER A 63 21.44 -12.82 0.65
N GLU A 64 22.57 -12.79 1.36
CA GLU A 64 22.73 -13.43 2.69
C GLU A 64 21.86 -12.78 3.79
N VAL A 65 21.20 -11.64 3.52
CA VAL A 65 20.34 -10.94 4.49
C VAL A 65 18.87 -11.33 4.24
N PRO A 66 18.17 -11.94 5.21
CA PRO A 66 16.73 -12.11 5.14
C PRO A 66 16.08 -10.72 5.06
N THR A 67 15.38 -10.45 3.95
CA THR A 67 14.50 -9.28 3.88
C THR A 67 13.18 -9.64 4.58
N PRO A 68 12.63 -8.75 5.43
CA PRO A 68 11.32 -8.98 6.04
C PRO A 68 10.26 -9.25 4.98
N PRO A 69 9.23 -10.07 5.28
CA PRO A 69 8.14 -10.31 4.35
C PRO A 69 7.40 -9.01 4.01
N GLU A 70 7.14 -8.78 2.72
CA GLU A 70 6.27 -7.69 2.28
C GLU A 70 4.85 -8.22 2.05
N TYR A 71 3.87 -7.56 2.65
CA TYR A 71 2.46 -7.93 2.59
C TYR A 71 1.69 -6.99 1.68
N GLU A 72 0.98 -7.55 0.71
CA GLU A 72 0.17 -6.79 -0.24
C GLU A 72 -1.27 -7.26 -0.20
N VAL A 73 -2.21 -6.32 -0.13
CA VAL A 73 -3.63 -6.64 -0.29
C VAL A 73 -4.00 -6.49 -1.76
N LEU A 74 -4.40 -7.59 -2.38
CA LEU A 74 -4.73 -7.63 -3.80
C LEU A 74 -6.22 -7.87 -3.97
N VAL A 75 -6.83 -7.24 -4.98
CA VAL A 75 -8.23 -7.46 -5.36
C VAL A 75 -8.28 -7.94 -6.80
N TYR A 76 -8.93 -9.08 -7.01
CA TYR A 76 -9.03 -9.74 -8.31
C TYR A 76 -10.47 -9.74 -8.82
N ASP A 77 -10.66 -9.50 -10.11
CA ASP A 77 -11.89 -9.82 -10.84
C ASP A 77 -11.87 -11.30 -11.23
N MET A 78 -12.76 -12.07 -10.61
CA MET A 78 -12.85 -13.52 -10.79
C MET A 78 -13.55 -13.93 -12.09
N LYS A 79 -14.28 -13.04 -12.76
CA LYS A 79 -14.96 -13.34 -14.03
C LYS A 79 -14.00 -13.31 -15.22
N HIS A 80 -13.00 -12.42 -15.20
CA HIS A 80 -12.06 -12.21 -16.29
C HIS A 80 -10.68 -12.74 -15.93
N THR A 81 -10.47 -14.05 -16.04
CA THR A 81 -9.15 -14.71 -15.86
C THR A 81 -8.42 -14.34 -14.55
N ARG A 82 -9.16 -14.05 -13.48
CA ARG A 82 -8.59 -13.60 -12.19
C ARG A 82 -7.67 -12.37 -12.38
N ARG A 83 -8.12 -11.38 -13.16
CA ARG A 83 -7.38 -10.14 -13.42
C ARG A 83 -7.21 -9.34 -12.13
N LEU A 84 -6.00 -8.87 -11.84
CA LEU A 84 -5.76 -7.91 -10.77
C LEU A 84 -6.40 -6.57 -11.13
N VAL A 85 -7.17 -5.98 -10.20
CA VAL A 85 -7.86 -4.70 -10.43
C VAL A 85 -7.52 -3.64 -9.40
N ALA A 86 -7.10 -4.05 -8.19
CA ALA A 86 -6.58 -3.13 -7.19
C ALA A 86 -5.51 -3.78 -6.31
N ALA A 87 -4.59 -2.96 -5.80
CA ALA A 87 -3.56 -3.33 -4.85
C ALA A 87 -3.47 -2.29 -3.72
N VAL A 88 -3.27 -2.73 -2.48
CA VAL A 88 -2.90 -1.89 -1.34
C VAL A 88 -1.50 -2.25 -0.90
N GLU A 89 -0.61 -1.27 -0.97
CA GLU A 89 0.79 -1.34 -0.60
C GLU A 89 0.97 -0.66 0.77
N LEU A 90 1.22 -1.46 1.81
CA LEU A 90 1.51 -0.95 3.15
C LEU A 90 3.03 -0.77 3.29
N VAL A 91 3.48 0.48 3.28
CA VAL A 91 4.90 0.83 3.31
C VAL A 91 5.53 0.33 4.61
N SER A 92 6.71 -0.30 4.46
CA SER A 92 7.57 -0.75 5.55
C SER A 92 8.84 0.12 5.63
N PRO A 93 9.56 0.11 6.78
CA PRO A 93 10.84 0.83 6.89
C PRO A 93 11.85 0.47 5.80
N GLY A 94 11.89 -0.80 5.39
CA GLY A 94 12.80 -1.29 4.34
C GLY A 94 12.55 -0.65 2.98
N ASN A 95 11.30 -0.25 2.69
CA ASN A 95 10.97 0.43 1.43
C ASN A 95 11.56 1.85 1.37
N LYS A 96 11.85 2.49 2.51
CA LYS A 96 12.40 3.85 2.59
C LYS A 96 13.94 3.89 2.74
N ASP A 97 14.56 2.76 3.02
CA ASP A 97 15.95 2.66 3.48
C ASP A 97 16.98 3.12 2.43
N ARG A 98 17.20 2.31 1.40
CA ARG A 98 18.16 2.58 0.31
C ARG A 98 17.46 3.04 -0.96
N ALA A 99 18.18 3.77 -1.82
CA ALA A 99 17.62 4.33 -3.04
C ALA A 99 17.04 3.25 -3.97
N GLU A 100 17.69 2.08 -4.01
CA GLU A 100 17.25 0.92 -4.78
C GLU A 100 15.92 0.35 -4.26
N SER A 101 15.71 0.34 -2.94
CA SER A 101 14.45 -0.13 -2.35
C SER A 101 13.31 0.83 -2.66
N ARG A 102 13.57 2.14 -2.60
CA ARG A 102 12.59 3.17 -3.00
C ARG A 102 12.24 3.04 -4.48
N ASP A 103 13.26 2.90 -5.33
CA ASP A 103 13.09 2.71 -6.77
C ASP A 103 12.27 1.46 -7.11
N ALA A 104 12.52 0.34 -6.44
CA ALA A 104 11.79 -0.91 -6.61
C ALA A 104 10.30 -0.75 -6.23
N PHE A 105 10.01 -0.14 -5.08
CA PHE A 105 8.64 0.13 -4.64
C PHE A 105 7.89 1.03 -5.64
N VAL A 106 8.53 2.12 -6.07
CA VAL A 106 7.96 3.06 -7.03
C VAL A 106 7.77 2.40 -8.41
N SER A 107 8.70 1.53 -8.82
CA SER A 107 8.65 0.79 -10.09
C SER A 107 7.44 -0.13 -10.13
N LYS A 108 7.23 -0.88 -9.05
CA LYS A 108 6.07 -1.75 -8.87
C LYS A 108 4.76 -0.97 -8.93
N CYS A 109 4.64 0.12 -8.16
CA CYS A 109 3.43 0.95 -8.18
C CYS A 109 3.17 1.54 -9.58
N HIS A 110 4.21 2.01 -10.27
CA HIS A 110 4.08 2.53 -11.63
C HIS A 110 3.63 1.44 -12.62
N ALA A 111 4.21 0.24 -12.57
CA ALA A 111 3.83 -0.88 -13.43
C ALA A 111 2.37 -1.30 -13.22
N LEU A 112 1.90 -1.33 -11.97
CA LEU A 112 0.49 -1.61 -11.65
C LEU A 112 -0.44 -0.54 -12.26
N LEU A 113 -0.11 0.74 -12.11
CA LEU A 113 -0.90 1.84 -12.69
C LEU A 113 -0.94 1.80 -14.23
N GLN A 114 0.13 1.34 -14.88
CA GLN A 114 0.18 1.13 -16.33
C GLN A 114 -0.71 -0.03 -16.80
N GLN A 115 -1.03 -0.98 -15.92
CA GLN A 115 -1.92 -2.12 -16.19
C GLN A 115 -3.37 -1.86 -15.78
N ASP A 116 -3.76 -0.58 -15.61
CA ASP A 116 -5.07 -0.15 -15.13
C ASP A 116 -5.47 -0.70 -13.75
N VAL A 117 -4.48 -1.06 -12.92
CA VAL A 117 -4.69 -1.46 -11.51
C VAL A 117 -4.76 -0.20 -10.64
N CYS A 118 -5.79 -0.11 -9.79
CA CYS A 118 -5.84 0.93 -8.76
C CYS A 118 -4.82 0.62 -7.65
N VAL A 119 -3.98 1.58 -7.29
CA VAL A 119 -2.93 1.39 -6.26
C VAL A 119 -3.21 2.31 -5.09
N ALA A 120 -3.43 1.75 -3.90
CA ALA A 120 -3.44 2.49 -2.65
C ALA A 120 -2.09 2.32 -1.95
N ILE A 121 -1.42 3.43 -1.62
CA ILE A 121 -0.18 3.44 -0.84
C ILE A 121 -0.54 3.96 0.55
N VAL A 122 -0.24 3.16 1.57
CA VAL A 122 -0.44 3.52 2.98
C VAL A 122 0.91 3.54 3.66
N ASP A 123 1.35 4.72 4.08
CA ASP A 123 2.65 4.95 4.69
C ASP A 123 2.52 5.44 6.12
N PRO A 124 2.53 4.53 7.11
CA PRO A 124 2.54 4.87 8.53
C PRO A 124 3.96 4.97 9.11
N VAL A 125 5.03 4.85 8.30
CA VAL A 125 6.41 4.73 8.79
C VAL A 125 6.95 6.09 9.24
N THR A 126 7.13 6.25 10.56
CA THR A 126 7.59 7.50 11.20
C THR A 126 9.12 7.56 11.37
N GLU A 127 9.80 6.42 11.48
CA GLU A 127 11.24 6.34 11.76
C GLU A 127 12.15 6.51 10.53
N ARG A 128 11.57 6.67 9.33
CA ARG A 128 12.32 6.87 8.08
C ARG A 128 11.72 8.03 7.30
N ALA A 129 12.60 8.89 6.78
CA ALA A 129 12.23 9.94 5.86
C ALA A 129 12.06 9.41 4.43
N GLY A 130 11.35 10.16 3.59
CA GLY A 130 11.09 9.83 2.19
C GLY A 130 9.60 9.68 1.92
N ASN A 131 9.17 10.12 0.74
CA ASN A 131 7.79 10.06 0.32
C ASN A 131 7.71 9.35 -1.05
N LEU A 132 7.42 8.05 -1.01
CA LEU A 132 7.36 7.19 -2.19
C LEU A 132 6.27 7.62 -3.19
N TYR A 133 5.23 8.31 -2.73
CA TYR A 133 4.22 8.89 -3.60
C TYR A 133 4.72 10.13 -4.35
N VAL A 134 5.55 10.98 -3.72
CA VAL A 134 6.23 12.08 -4.42
C VAL A 134 7.19 11.52 -5.47
N GLU A 135 7.99 10.50 -5.13
CA GLU A 135 8.88 9.83 -6.08
C GLU A 135 8.11 9.15 -7.24
N LEU A 136 6.93 8.59 -6.96
CA LEU A 136 6.02 8.06 -7.98
C LEU A 136 5.49 9.17 -8.90
N ALA A 137 5.09 10.32 -8.35
CA ALA A 137 4.62 11.46 -9.12
C ALA A 137 5.71 12.01 -10.06
N GLU A 138 6.95 12.11 -9.56
CA GLU A 138 8.12 12.48 -10.37
C GLU A 138 8.35 11.49 -11.52
N ARG A 139 8.26 10.18 -11.23
CA ARG A 139 8.45 9.12 -12.24
C ARG A 139 7.45 9.18 -13.39
N ILE A 140 6.19 9.46 -13.08
CA ILE A 140 5.14 9.56 -14.10
C ILE A 140 5.10 10.94 -14.78
N GLY A 141 5.97 11.87 -14.38
CA GLY A 141 6.01 13.23 -14.92
C GLY A 141 4.80 14.08 -14.50
N ALA A 142 4.21 13.79 -13.35
CA ALA A 142 3.12 14.59 -12.78
C ALA A 142 3.66 15.78 -11.98
N ASP A 143 2.80 16.78 -11.76
CA ASP A 143 3.09 17.86 -10.82
C ASP A 143 3.31 17.29 -9.41
N SER A 144 4.26 17.86 -8.67
CA SER A 144 4.57 17.42 -7.31
C SER A 144 3.32 17.46 -6.42
N PRO A 145 2.98 16.34 -5.75
CA PRO A 145 1.82 16.30 -4.87
C PRO A 145 1.93 17.28 -3.71
N LYS A 146 0.79 17.83 -3.27
CA LYS A 146 0.71 18.70 -2.09
C LYS A 146 0.55 17.89 -0.80
N VAL A 147 1.45 16.93 -0.60
CA VAL A 147 1.57 16.14 0.64
C VAL A 147 2.77 16.67 1.41
N GLY A 148 2.70 16.73 2.74
CA GLY A 148 3.79 17.28 3.55
C GLY A 148 5.10 16.53 3.32
N ALA A 149 6.20 17.24 3.01
CA ALA A 149 7.52 16.62 2.90
C ALA A 149 7.89 15.95 4.24
N GLY A 150 8.15 14.64 4.22
CA GLY A 150 8.45 13.85 5.42
C GLY A 150 7.23 13.45 6.27
N SER A 151 6.00 13.68 5.78
CA SER A 151 4.79 13.18 6.42
C SER A 151 4.57 11.70 6.13
N ILE A 152 4.00 11.00 7.11
CA ILE A 152 3.24 9.77 6.87
C ILE A 152 1.97 10.13 6.09
N TYR A 153 1.54 9.27 5.17
CA TYR A 153 0.46 9.60 4.25
C TYR A 153 -0.31 8.36 3.83
N ALA A 154 -1.51 8.58 3.28
CA ALA A 154 -2.26 7.54 2.58
C ALA A 154 -2.81 8.13 1.29
N VAL A 155 -2.68 7.41 0.19
CA VAL A 155 -3.15 7.87 -1.12
C VAL A 155 -3.72 6.70 -1.91
N SER A 156 -4.84 6.94 -2.58
CA SER A 156 -5.30 6.06 -3.66
C SER A 156 -4.98 6.68 -5.00
N CYS A 157 -4.48 5.88 -5.94
CA CYS A 157 -4.08 6.27 -7.28
C CYS A 157 -4.78 5.38 -8.32
N ARG A 158 -5.14 5.96 -9.47
CA ARG A 158 -5.73 5.23 -10.59
C ARG A 158 -5.28 5.80 -11.93
N GLY A 159 -4.77 4.93 -12.80
CA GLY A 159 -4.49 5.27 -14.19
C GLY A 159 -5.78 5.44 -15.02
N ARG A 160 -5.83 6.47 -15.86
CA ARG A 160 -6.91 6.74 -16.81
C ARG A 160 -6.35 7.31 -18.11
N VAL A 161 -6.89 6.87 -19.25
CA VAL A 161 -6.65 7.54 -20.52
C VAL A 161 -7.73 8.60 -20.74
N VAL A 162 -7.36 9.87 -20.62
CA VAL A 162 -8.27 11.02 -20.79
C VAL A 162 -7.84 11.79 -22.03
N HIS A 163 -8.72 11.88 -23.03
CA HIS A 163 -8.44 12.52 -24.33
C HIS A 163 -7.14 12.02 -25.00
N GLY A 164 -6.89 10.72 -24.96
CA GLY A 164 -5.70 10.10 -25.56
C GLY A 164 -4.39 10.34 -24.79
N ARG A 165 -4.45 10.94 -23.59
CA ARG A 165 -3.31 11.08 -22.68
C ARG A 165 -3.52 10.24 -21.45
N TRP A 166 -2.52 9.45 -21.08
CA TRP A 166 -2.50 8.76 -19.80
C TRP A 166 -2.33 9.78 -18.67
N ARG A 167 -3.17 9.66 -17.65
CA ARG A 167 -3.20 10.49 -16.45
C ARG A 167 -3.41 9.60 -15.23
N VAL A 168 -2.84 10.02 -14.11
CA VAL A 168 -3.09 9.39 -12.82
C VAL A 168 -3.97 10.32 -12.00
N GLU A 169 -5.15 9.85 -11.63
CA GLU A 169 -5.98 10.49 -10.61
C GLU A 169 -5.51 10.02 -9.24
N SER A 170 -5.47 10.91 -8.25
CA SER A 170 -5.08 10.55 -6.89
C SER A 170 -5.87 11.28 -5.82
N TRP A 171 -6.03 10.60 -4.67
CA TRP A 171 -6.73 11.09 -3.47
C TRP A 171 -5.80 11.03 -2.27
N PRO A 172 -4.86 11.98 -2.12
CA PRO A 172 -3.87 11.96 -1.06
C PRO A 172 -4.42 12.54 0.26
N HIS A 173 -3.95 11.98 1.38
CA HIS A 173 -4.22 12.43 2.73
C HIS A 173 -2.93 12.39 3.56
N ASP A 174 -2.62 13.48 4.26
CA ASP A 174 -1.61 13.45 5.33
C ASP A 174 -2.16 12.60 6.49
N LEU A 175 -1.33 11.72 7.03
CA LEU A 175 -1.61 11.01 8.26
C LEU A 175 -0.99 11.77 9.43
N VAL A 176 -1.66 11.73 10.58
CA VAL A 176 -1.19 12.43 11.79
C VAL A 176 -1.33 11.48 12.96
N ILE A 177 -0.24 11.28 13.70
CA ILE A 177 -0.26 10.51 14.95
C ILE A 177 -1.28 11.15 15.91
N GLY A 178 -2.11 10.31 16.53
CA GLY A 178 -3.21 10.72 17.40
C GLY A 178 -4.51 11.07 16.66
N SER A 179 -4.53 11.07 15.31
CA SER A 179 -5.72 11.37 14.51
C SER A 179 -6.38 10.11 13.92
N GLN A 180 -7.62 10.27 13.46
CA GLN A 180 -8.33 9.23 12.72
C GLN A 180 -7.68 8.96 11.36
N LEU A 181 -7.66 7.70 10.93
CA LEU A 181 -7.20 7.35 9.59
C LEU A 181 -8.30 7.60 8.54
N PRO A 182 -7.96 8.04 7.32
CA PRO A 182 -8.93 8.33 6.28
C PRO A 182 -9.53 7.05 5.69
N THR A 183 -10.70 7.18 5.05
CA THR A 183 -11.21 6.15 4.13
C THR A 183 -10.83 6.53 2.71
N LEU A 184 -10.12 5.64 2.02
CA LEU A 184 -9.69 5.87 0.63
C LEU A 184 -10.65 5.22 -0.37
N PRO A 185 -10.87 5.81 -1.55
CA PRO A 185 -11.58 5.11 -2.62
C PRO A 185 -10.68 4.03 -3.24
N LEU A 186 -11.08 2.77 -3.21
CA LEU A 186 -10.40 1.69 -3.92
C LEU A 186 -11.20 1.32 -5.17
N TRP A 187 -10.70 1.76 -6.33
CA TRP A 187 -11.40 1.59 -7.59
C TRP A 187 -11.24 0.17 -8.15
N LEU A 188 -12.34 -0.43 -8.58
CA LEU A 188 -12.38 -1.78 -9.16
C LEU A 188 -12.43 -1.73 -10.69
N ASN A 189 -12.99 -0.65 -11.23
CA ASN A 189 -13.04 -0.34 -12.66
C ASN A 189 -13.27 1.17 -12.89
N GLU A 190 -13.76 1.54 -14.07
CA GLU A 190 -14.08 2.93 -14.46
C GLU A 190 -15.10 3.61 -13.57
N THR A 191 -16.11 2.88 -13.11
CA THR A 191 -17.31 3.43 -12.46
C THR A 191 -17.56 2.89 -11.06
N GLU A 192 -16.99 1.74 -10.71
CA GLU A 192 -17.18 1.11 -9.40
C GLU A 192 -15.95 1.28 -8.51
N CYS A 193 -16.18 1.70 -7.27
CA CYS A 193 -15.20 1.72 -6.19
C CYS A 193 -15.81 1.24 -4.88
N VAL A 194 -14.97 0.75 -3.98
CA VAL A 194 -15.33 0.39 -2.61
C VAL A 194 -14.49 1.20 -1.61
N PRO A 195 -14.99 1.45 -0.40
CA PRO A 195 -14.21 2.15 0.62
C PRO A 195 -13.11 1.24 1.19
N LEU A 196 -11.87 1.72 1.17
CA LEU A 196 -10.77 1.18 1.96
C LEU A 196 -10.76 1.89 3.32
N GLU A 197 -11.42 1.29 4.30
CA GLU A 197 -11.64 1.85 5.64
C GLU A 197 -10.41 1.63 6.54
N LEU A 198 -9.39 2.50 6.40
CA LEU A 198 -8.13 2.36 7.14
C LEU A 198 -8.33 2.44 8.65
N GLU A 199 -9.21 3.33 9.14
CA GLU A 199 -9.46 3.45 10.59
C GLU A 199 -10.05 2.18 11.18
N ALA A 200 -11.10 1.62 10.55
CA ALA A 200 -11.78 0.43 11.07
C ALA A 200 -10.84 -0.78 11.10
N THR A 201 -10.08 -0.98 10.01
CA THR A 201 -9.15 -2.11 9.89
C THR A 201 -7.93 -1.96 10.80
N TYR A 202 -7.43 -0.73 10.98
CA TYR A 202 -6.35 -0.45 11.93
C TYR A 202 -6.78 -0.72 13.38
N ASP A 203 -7.95 -0.21 13.76
CA ASP A 203 -8.51 -0.39 15.10
C ASP A 203 -8.74 -1.88 15.42
N GLU A 204 -9.32 -2.63 14.49
CA GLU A 204 -9.50 -4.08 14.63
C GLU A 204 -8.15 -4.80 14.77
N SER A 205 -7.13 -4.42 14.00
CA SER A 205 -5.79 -5.00 14.09
C SER A 205 -5.13 -4.72 15.44
N CYS A 206 -5.16 -3.48 15.90
CA CYS A 206 -4.61 -3.11 17.20
C CYS A 206 -5.34 -3.78 18.37
N ARG A 207 -6.67 -3.94 18.30
CA ARG A 207 -7.42 -4.73 19.29
C ARG A 207 -7.03 -6.21 19.26
N GLY A 208 -6.88 -6.79 18.06
CA GLY A 208 -6.43 -8.17 17.89
C GLY A 208 -5.04 -8.44 18.47
N LEU A 209 -4.15 -7.46 18.35
CA LEU A 209 -2.78 -7.49 18.91
C LEU A 209 -2.68 -6.98 20.35
N ARG A 210 -3.80 -6.58 20.97
CA ARG A 210 -3.84 -6.04 22.36
C ARG A 210 -2.96 -4.80 22.55
N LEU A 211 -2.97 -3.90 21.57
CA LEU A 211 -2.22 -2.65 21.52
C LEU A 211 -3.03 -1.43 22.02
N GLU A 212 -4.02 -1.66 22.88
CA GLU A 212 -4.92 -0.63 23.42
C GLU A 212 -4.30 0.21 24.54
#